data_AF-A0A840H5X0-F1
#
_entry.id   AF-A0A840H5X0-F1
#
_cell.length_a   1.000
_cell.length_b   1.000
_cell.length_c   1.000
_cell.angle_alpha   90.00
_cell.angle_beta   90.00
_cell.angle_gamma   90.00
#
_symmetry.space_group_name_H-M   'P 1'
#
loop_
_entity.id
_entity.type
_entity.pdbx_description
1 polymer ?
#
loop_
_entity_poly.entity_id
_entity_poly.type
_entity_poly.pdbx_seq_one_letter_code
_entity_poly.pdbx_strand_id
1 'polypeptide(L)'
;MLDVPTVAEAGFPEMEMEGLAGLFGWRDMPRELRERISADMRAVAADPSIAARIEAGGQHVLGSTATEFAAAIERQRSHIQEINRIVDLRNAAK
;
A
#
# COMPACT_ATOMS: atom_id res chain seq x y z
N MET A 1 -5.25 -2.98 -22.61
CA MET A 1 -4.56 -3.54 -21.43
C MET A 1 -3.55 -4.53 -21.96
N LEU A 2 -2.26 -4.34 -21.69
CA LEU A 2 -1.26 -5.33 -22.08
C LEU A 2 -1.52 -6.60 -21.26
N ASP A 3 -1.56 -7.75 -21.91
CA ASP A 3 -1.75 -9.06 -21.28
C ASP A 3 -0.44 -9.50 -20.63
N VAL A 4 -0.11 -8.86 -19.50
CA VAL A 4 1.11 -9.13 -18.73
C VAL A 4 0.71 -9.94 -17.50
N PRO A 5 1.24 -11.17 -17.33
CA PRO A 5 0.92 -11.97 -16.16
C PRO A 5 1.52 -11.34 -14.90
N THR A 6 0.79 -11.44 -13.80
CA THR A 6 1.29 -11.18 -12.45
C THR A 6 2.38 -12.20 -12.09
N VAL A 7 3.20 -11.88 -11.10
CA VAL A 7 4.21 -12.83 -10.58
C VAL A 7 3.57 -14.09 -10.00
N ALA A 8 2.36 -13.97 -9.42
CA ALA A 8 1.59 -15.10 -8.94
C ALA A 8 1.16 -16.04 -10.09
N GLU A 9 0.65 -15.48 -11.19
CA GLU A 9 0.31 -16.25 -12.40
C GLU A 9 1.55 -16.87 -13.06
N ALA A 10 2.72 -16.23 -12.94
CA ALA A 10 3.99 -16.75 -13.42
C ALA A 10 4.63 -17.82 -12.51
N GLY A 11 4.03 -18.13 -11.36
CA GLY A 11 4.51 -19.15 -10.43
C GLY A 11 5.49 -18.68 -9.35
N PHE A 12 5.59 -17.36 -9.13
CA PHE A 12 6.45 -16.73 -8.12
C PHE A 12 5.63 -15.84 -7.16
N PRO A 13 4.62 -16.38 -6.45
CA PRO A 13 3.78 -15.59 -5.55
C PRO A 13 4.57 -14.91 -4.41
N GLU A 14 5.71 -15.44 -4.02
CA GLU A 14 6.61 -14.85 -3.03
C GLU A 14 7.24 -13.51 -3.49
N MET A 15 7.21 -13.23 -4.79
CA MET A 15 7.67 -11.96 -5.37
C MET A 15 6.56 -10.92 -5.48
N GLU A 16 5.35 -11.23 -5.03
CA GLU A 16 4.24 -10.29 -5.03
C GLU A 16 4.52 -9.13 -4.07
N MET A 17 4.53 -7.92 -4.63
CA MET A 17 4.76 -6.70 -3.86
C MET A 17 3.72 -5.65 -4.22
N GLU A 18 2.83 -5.35 -3.28
CA GLU A 18 1.92 -4.22 -3.39
C GLU A 18 2.52 -2.97 -2.74
N GLY A 19 2.62 -1.89 -3.53
CA GLY A 19 3.01 -0.59 -3.02
C GLY A 19 1.86 0.08 -2.26
N LEU A 20 2.10 0.45 -1.01
CA LEU A 20 1.13 1.22 -0.22
C LEU A 20 1.38 2.72 -0.40
N ALA A 21 0.34 3.45 -0.83
CA ALA A 21 0.31 4.90 -0.83
C ALA A 21 -0.74 5.38 0.18
N GLY A 22 -0.39 6.38 0.99
CA GLY A 22 -1.32 6.94 1.98
C GLY A 22 -0.75 8.16 2.69
N LEU A 23 -1.53 8.71 3.61
CA LEU A 23 -1.19 9.91 4.38
C LEU A 23 -0.68 9.56 5.78
N PHE A 24 0.30 10.34 6.24
CA PHE A 24 0.87 10.22 7.58
C PHE A 24 0.62 11.50 8.38
N GLY A 25 0.20 11.33 9.63
CA GLY A 25 0.10 12.41 10.61
C GLY A 25 1.37 12.53 11.46
N TRP A 26 1.45 13.57 12.28
CA TRP A 26 2.51 13.69 13.30
C TRP A 26 2.23 12.75 14.49
N ARG A 27 3.25 12.50 15.31
CA ARG A 27 3.23 11.53 16.42
C ARG A 27 2.05 11.75 17.39
N ASP A 28 1.84 12.99 17.80
CA ASP A 28 0.86 13.36 18.81
C ASP A 28 -0.43 13.94 18.21
N MET A 29 -0.78 13.51 16.99
CA MET A 29 -2.03 13.93 16.35
C MET A 29 -3.23 13.47 17.19
N PRO A 30 -4.17 14.37 17.56
CA PRO A 30 -5.37 13.98 18.27
C PRO A 30 -6.14 12.91 17.50
N ARG A 31 -6.65 11.90 18.22
CA ARG A 31 -7.35 10.76 17.62
C ARG A 31 -8.53 11.24 16.78
N GLU A 32 -9.29 12.19 17.29
CA GLU A 32 -10.48 12.73 16.65
C GLU A 32 -10.14 13.39 15.30
N LEU A 33 -9.01 14.10 15.23
CA LEU A 33 -8.53 14.70 13.98
C LEU A 33 -8.11 13.62 12.97
N ARG A 34 -7.40 12.59 13.43
CA ARG A 34 -6.99 11.47 12.59
C ARG A 34 -8.18 10.72 12.01
N GLU A 35 -9.20 10.43 12.82
CA GLU A 35 -10.41 9.74 12.35
C GLU A 35 -11.20 10.60 11.35
N ARG A 36 -11.28 11.92 11.56
CA ARG A 36 -11.90 12.84 10.60
C ARG A 36 -11.17 12.84 9.25
N ILE A 37 -9.85 12.99 9.25
CA ILE A 37 -9.04 12.95 8.01
C ILE A 37 -9.19 11.59 7.32
N SER A 38 -9.18 10.49 8.08
CA SER A 38 -9.40 9.15 7.52
C SER A 38 -10.80 9.00 6.91
N ALA A 39 -11.84 9.61 7.51
CA ALA A 39 -13.17 9.63 6.93
C ALA A 39 -13.22 10.43 5.62
N ASP A 40 -12.61 11.61 5.57
CA ASP A 40 -12.53 12.43 4.36
C ASP A 40 -11.80 11.69 3.23
N MET A 41 -10.70 10.99 3.55
CA MET A 41 -9.96 10.18 2.58
C MET A 41 -10.77 9.02 2.03
N ARG A 42 -11.53 8.32 2.87
CA ARG A 42 -12.43 7.26 2.41
C ARG A 42 -13.56 7.81 1.53
N ALA A 43 -14.08 9.00 1.84
CA ALA A 43 -15.10 9.65 1.02
C ALA A 43 -14.56 10.01 -0.37
N VAL A 44 -13.34 10.57 -0.44
CA VAL A 44 -12.67 10.89 -1.71
C VAL A 44 -12.32 9.63 -2.50
N ALA A 45 -11.85 8.57 -1.85
CA ALA A 45 -11.55 7.30 -2.49
C ALA A 45 -12.80 6.63 -3.09
N ALA A 46 -13.98 6.91 -2.54
CA ALA A 46 -15.26 6.43 -3.06
C ALA A 46 -15.82 7.27 -4.23
N ASP A 47 -15.20 8.41 -4.56
CA ASP A 47 -15.60 9.23 -5.72
C ASP A 47 -15.12 8.55 -7.02
N PRO A 48 -16.05 8.14 -7.92
CA PRO A 48 -15.69 7.46 -9.16
C PRO A 48 -14.80 8.28 -10.10
N SER A 49 -14.92 9.62 -10.07
CA SER A 49 -14.11 10.51 -10.90
C SER A 49 -12.65 10.55 -10.43
N ILE A 50 -12.43 10.46 -9.12
CA ILE A 50 -11.11 10.35 -8.52
C ILE A 50 -10.53 8.96 -8.76
N ALA A 51 -11.35 7.91 -8.55
CA ALA A 51 -10.95 6.53 -8.81
C ALA A 51 -10.46 6.35 -10.24
N ALA A 52 -11.26 6.78 -11.23
CA ALA A 52 -10.91 6.68 -12.64
C ALA A 52 -9.61 7.41 -12.98
N ARG A 53 -9.34 8.56 -12.36
CA ARG A 53 -8.11 9.32 -12.60
C ARG A 53 -6.87 8.63 -12.02
N ILE A 54 -6.99 8.01 -10.85
CA ILE A 54 -5.88 7.28 -10.22
C ILE A 54 -5.63 5.95 -10.96
N GLU A 55 -6.69 5.25 -11.34
CA GLU A 55 -6.63 4.01 -12.12
C GLU A 55 -6.05 4.21 -13.52
N ALA A 56 -6.29 5.37 -14.14
CA ALA A 56 -5.62 5.73 -15.40
C ALA A 56 -4.09 5.79 -15.27
N GLY A 57 -3.56 5.99 -14.05
CA GLY A 57 -2.13 5.92 -13.73
C GLY A 57 -1.63 4.51 -13.40
N GLY A 58 -2.48 3.48 -13.50
CA GLY A 58 -2.13 2.10 -13.17
C GLY A 58 -2.15 1.79 -11.67
N GLN A 59 -2.76 2.65 -10.85
CA GLN A 59 -2.88 2.43 -9.41
C GLN A 59 -4.29 1.93 -9.06
N HIS A 60 -4.39 1.08 -8.04
CA HIS A 60 -5.67 0.68 -7.49
C HIS A 60 -6.05 1.57 -6.30
N VAL A 61 -7.28 2.10 -6.30
CA VAL A 61 -7.74 2.98 -5.21
C VAL A 61 -8.30 2.16 -4.06
N LEU A 62 -7.65 2.27 -2.91
CA LEU A 62 -8.05 1.61 -1.67
C LEU A 62 -8.42 2.66 -0.62
N GLY A 63 -9.71 2.75 -0.27
CA GLY A 63 -10.16 3.49 0.89
C GLY A 63 -9.96 2.65 2.16
N SER A 64 -9.18 3.15 3.13
CA SER A 64 -8.94 2.44 4.39
C SER A 64 -9.07 3.36 5.61
N THR A 65 -9.29 2.74 6.77
CA THR A 65 -9.15 3.40 8.07
C THR A 65 -7.67 3.55 8.45
N ALA A 66 -7.37 4.47 9.37
CA ALA A 66 -6.01 4.63 9.89
C ALA A 66 -5.46 3.33 10.51
N THR A 67 -6.32 2.53 11.14
CA THR A 67 -5.95 1.23 11.74
C THR A 67 -5.63 0.18 10.67
N GLU A 68 -6.45 0.08 9.63
CA GLU A 68 -6.21 -0.85 8.51
C GLU A 68 -4.93 -0.50 7.75
N PHE A 69 -4.68 0.80 7.53
CA PHE A 69 -3.45 1.27 6.88
C PHE A 69 -2.21 0.97 7.73
N ALA A 70 -2.28 1.18 9.06
CA ALA A 70 -1.20 0.82 9.97
C ALA A 70 -0.91 -0.70 9.94
N ALA A 71 -1.95 -1.54 9.89
CA ALA A 71 -1.79 -2.98 9.75
C ALA A 71 -1.19 -3.38 8.40
N ALA A 72 -1.55 -2.69 7.31
CA ALA A 72 -0.95 -2.91 5.99
C ALA A 72 0.55 -2.58 5.98
N ILE A 73 0.94 -1.46 6.58
CA ILE A 73 2.36 -1.08 6.75
C ILE A 73 3.12 -2.15 7.55
N GLU A 74 2.53 -2.69 8.61
CA GLU A 74 3.18 -3.73 9.41
C GLU A 74 3.37 -5.04 8.62
N ARG A 75 2.37 -5.46 7.85
CA ARG A 75 2.50 -6.61 6.94
C ARG A 75 3.61 -6.39 5.92
N GLN A 76 3.65 -5.23 5.27
CA GLN A 76 4.69 -4.90 4.29
C GLN A 76 6.08 -4.89 4.95
N ARG A 77 6.21 -4.27 6.13
CA ARG A 77 7.45 -4.25 6.91
C ARG A 77 7.94 -5.67 7.21
N SER A 78 7.05 -6.54 7.68
CA SER A 78 7.37 -7.92 8.02
C SER A 78 7.84 -8.70 6.78
N HIS A 79 7.17 -8.51 5.64
CA HIS A 79 7.54 -9.15 4.39
C HIS A 79 8.93 -8.70 3.89
N ILE A 80 9.22 -7.39 3.91
CA ILE A 80 10.55 -6.86 3.52
C ILE A 80 11.65 -7.35 4.47
N GLN A 81 11.38 -7.46 5.77
CA GLN A 81 12.34 -8.02 6.73
C GLN A 81 12.70 -9.47 6.40
N GLU A 82 11.71 -10.26 6.00
CA GLU A 82 11.93 -11.64 5.59
C GLU A 82 12.75 -11.74 4.31
N ILE A 83 12.44 -10.92 3.30
CA ILE A 83 13.24 -10.83 2.07
C ILE A 83 14.69 -10.50 2.44
N ASN A 84 14.92 -9.45 3.25
CA ASN A 84 16.26 -9.06 3.65
C ASN A 84 17.01 -10.16 4.41
N ARG A 85 16.32 -10.97 5.22
CA ARG A 85 16.91 -12.10 5.93
C ARG A 85 17.40 -13.18 4.96
N ILE A 86 16.66 -13.42 3.87
CA ILE A 86 16.97 -14.46 2.89
C ILE A 86 18.09 -14.02 1.95
N VAL A 87 18.00 -12.81 1.38
CA VAL A 87 18.90 -12.38 0.29
C VAL A 87 20.00 -11.42 0.73
N ASP A 88 20.00 -10.95 1.98
CA ASP A 88 20.90 -9.89 2.48
C ASP A 88 20.94 -8.69 1.52
N LEU A 89 19.84 -7.93 1.47
CA LEU A 89 19.67 -6.82 0.51
C LEU A 89 20.82 -5.82 0.57
N ARG A 90 21.52 -5.70 1.71
CA ARG A 90 22.68 -4.81 1.86
C ARG A 90 23.90 -5.28 1.06
N ASN A 91 24.08 -6.59 0.91
CA ASN A 91 25.23 -7.19 0.25
C ASN A 91 24.90 -7.81 -1.12
N ALA A 92 23.61 -8.02 -1.44
CA ALA A 92 23.15 -8.63 -2.70
C ALA A 92 23.50 -7.84 -3.98
N ALA A 93 23.80 -6.54 -3.86
CA ALA A 93 24.12 -5.67 -5.00
C ALA A 93 25.64 -5.49 -5.25
N LYS A 94 26.49 -6.28 -4.58
CA LYS A 94 27.94 -6.36 -4.86
C LYS A 94 28.25 -7.60 -5.68
#